data_AF-A0A7W0U791-F1
#
_entry.id   AF-A0A7W0U791-F1
#
_cell.length_a   1.000
_cell.length_b   1.000
_cell.length_c   1.000
_cell.angle_alpha   90.00
_cell.angle_beta   90.00
_cell.angle_gamma   90.00
#
_symmetry.space_group_name_H-M   'P 1'
#
loop_
_entity.id
_entity.type
_entity.pdbx_description
1 polymer ?
#
loop_
_entity_poly.entity_id
_entity_poly.type
_entity_poly.pdbx_seq_one_letter_code
_entity_poly.pdbx_strand_id
1 'polypeptide(L)'
;NPVAPIDPVAPAERSAAAKAKAGAQSTQDGLPASSLTDLLAELGTLCRNELRVGDADHTFNRLTSPTQLQARAFELLDMTPAA
;
A
#
# COMPACT_ATOMS: atom_id res chain seq x y z
N ASN A 1 46.05 5.78 10.33
CA ASN A 1 45.16 5.49 11.47
C ASN A 1 43.97 6.44 11.35
N PRO A 2 42.72 5.99 11.09
CA PRO A 2 41.61 6.91 10.99
C PRO A 2 41.29 7.45 12.40
N VAL A 3 41.18 8.77 12.51
CA VAL A 3 40.86 9.46 13.78
C VAL A 3 39.39 9.24 14.10
N ALA A 4 39.08 8.78 15.32
CA ALA A 4 37.71 8.61 15.78
C ALA A 4 36.98 9.98 15.85
N PRO A 5 35.66 10.03 15.59
CA PRO A 5 34.88 11.27 15.68
C PRO A 5 34.98 11.92 17.07
N ILE A 6 35.05 13.26 17.09
CA ILE A 6 35.23 14.11 18.29
C ILE A 6 34.04 14.00 19.27
N ASP A 7 32.88 13.57 18.78
CA ASP A 7 31.68 13.31 19.57
C ASP A 7 31.10 11.93 19.19
N PRO A 8 31.18 10.92 20.08
CA PRO A 8 30.70 9.57 19.79
C PRO A 8 29.18 9.46 19.66
N VAL A 9 28.42 10.51 20.03
CA VAL A 9 26.94 10.55 19.94
C VAL A 9 26.43 11.58 18.95
N ALA A 10 27.31 12.16 18.11
CA ALA A 10 26.89 13.05 17.05
C ALA A 10 25.87 12.36 16.10
N PRO A 11 24.80 13.05 15.67
CA PRO A 11 23.82 12.48 14.74
C PRO A 11 24.49 11.98 13.46
N ALA A 12 24.14 10.77 13.02
CA ALA A 12 24.67 10.20 11.79
C ALA A 12 24.13 10.93 10.54
N GLU A 13 25.00 11.22 9.58
CA GLU A 13 24.60 11.74 8.27
C GLU A 13 23.97 10.65 7.41
N ARG A 14 22.80 10.94 6.83
CA ARG A 14 22.14 10.00 5.89
C ARG A 14 22.96 9.84 4.61
N SER A 15 23.17 8.60 4.19
CA SER A 15 23.82 8.26 2.91
C SER A 15 23.02 8.76 1.69
N ALA A 16 23.68 8.87 0.54
CA ALA A 16 23.03 9.22 -0.72
C ALA A 16 21.89 8.24 -1.07
N ALA A 17 22.10 6.94 -0.84
CA ALA A 17 21.09 5.91 -1.04
C ALA A 17 19.88 6.09 -0.09
N ALA A 18 20.11 6.45 1.17
CA ALA A 18 19.03 6.72 2.12
C ALA A 18 18.20 7.96 1.72
N LYS A 19 18.85 9.00 1.20
CA LYS A 19 18.16 10.18 0.65
C LYS A 19 17.35 9.83 -0.60
N ALA A 20 17.91 9.03 -1.52
CA ALA A 20 17.20 8.55 -2.71
C ALA A 20 15.97 7.70 -2.35
N LYS A 21 16.11 6.76 -1.41
CA LYS A 21 14.99 5.94 -0.90
C LYS A 21 13.88 6.80 -0.29
N ALA A 22 14.24 7.77 0.55
CA ALA A 22 13.27 8.67 1.16
C ALA A 22 12.59 9.59 0.13
N GLY A 23 13.33 10.05 -0.88
CA GLY A 23 12.80 10.89 -1.96
C GLY A 23 11.87 10.16 -2.92
N ALA A 24 12.07 8.85 -3.14
CA ALA A 24 11.24 8.06 -4.05
C ALA A 24 9.79 7.89 -3.58
N GLN A 25 9.53 7.99 -2.26
CA GLN A 25 8.20 7.83 -1.64
C GLN A 25 7.41 6.64 -2.17
N SER A 26 8.12 5.57 -2.55
CA SER A 26 7.55 4.40 -3.20
C SER A 26 8.15 3.14 -2.61
N THR A 27 7.35 2.08 -2.58
CA THR A 27 7.75 0.73 -2.21
C THR A 27 8.60 0.10 -3.33
N GLN A 28 9.21 -1.06 -3.05
CA GLN A 28 9.96 -1.81 -4.05
C GLN A 28 9.09 -2.30 -5.21
N ASP A 29 7.79 -2.46 -4.98
CA ASP A 29 6.78 -2.82 -5.98
C ASP A 29 6.31 -1.61 -6.81
N GLY A 30 6.90 -0.43 -6.61
CA GLY A 30 6.54 0.80 -7.35
C GLY A 30 5.23 1.45 -6.87
N LEU A 31 4.66 1.00 -5.76
CA LEU A 31 3.45 1.58 -5.16
C LEU A 31 3.80 2.73 -4.21
N PRO A 32 2.95 3.77 -4.06
CA PRO A 32 3.18 4.84 -3.10
C PRO A 32 3.41 4.32 -1.68
N ALA A 33 4.44 4.84 -1.01
CA ALA A 33 4.67 4.55 0.39
C ALA A 33 3.65 5.31 1.25
N SER A 34 2.95 4.61 2.14
CA SER A 34 1.92 5.18 2.99
C SER A 34 2.08 4.73 4.44
N SER A 35 1.39 5.41 5.37
CA SER A 35 1.27 4.91 6.74
C SER A 35 0.40 3.65 6.77
N LEU A 36 0.52 2.84 7.82
CA LEU A 36 -0.36 1.67 7.99
C LEU A 36 -1.84 2.06 7.98
N THR A 37 -2.19 3.19 8.59
CA THR A 37 -3.56 3.70 8.63
C THR A 37 -4.09 4.02 7.24
N ASP A 38 -3.30 4.73 6.43
CA ASP A 38 -3.69 5.09 5.05
C ASP A 38 -3.77 3.84 4.17
N LEU A 39 -2.85 2.89 4.36
CA LEU A 39 -2.89 1.60 3.69
C LEU A 39 -4.21 0.87 4.00
N LEU A 40 -4.58 0.75 5.27
CA LEU A 40 -5.84 0.10 5.66
C LEU A 40 -7.07 0.85 5.14
N ALA A 41 -7.03 2.18 5.12
CA ALA A 41 -8.10 2.99 4.55
C ALA A 41 -8.28 2.73 3.05
N GLU A 42 -7.19 2.72 2.28
CA GLU A 42 -7.20 2.43 0.84
C GLU A 42 -7.67 0.99 0.55
N LEU A 43 -7.17 0.00 1.31
CA LEU A 43 -7.61 -1.40 1.17
C LEU A 43 -9.10 -1.58 1.52
N GLY A 44 -9.62 -0.79 2.46
CA GLY A 44 -11.03 -0.81 2.85
C GLY A 44 -12.00 -0.22 1.82
N THR A 45 -11.51 0.39 0.73
CA THR A 45 -12.37 0.94 -0.33
C THR A 45 -12.92 -0.11 -1.30
N LEU A 46 -12.48 -1.36 -1.21
CA LEU A 46 -13.06 -2.47 -1.96
C LEU A 46 -14.42 -2.85 -1.36
N CYS A 47 -15.48 -2.75 -2.14
CA CYS A 47 -16.86 -2.90 -1.68
C CYS A 47 -17.57 -4.05 -2.40
N ARG A 48 -18.37 -4.84 -1.66
CA ARG A 48 -19.35 -5.78 -2.23
C ARG A 48 -20.71 -5.11 -2.30
N ASN A 49 -21.13 -4.75 -3.51
CA ASN A 49 -22.41 -4.11 -3.76
C ASN A 49 -23.49 -5.15 -4.04
N GLU A 50 -24.63 -5.07 -3.36
CA GLU A 50 -25.84 -5.77 -3.79
C GLU A 50 -26.58 -4.88 -4.80
N LEU A 51 -26.83 -5.44 -5.99
CA LEU A 51 -27.40 -4.72 -7.12
C LEU A 51 -28.76 -5.32 -7.49
N ARG A 52 -29.67 -4.44 -7.90
CA ARG A 52 -30.96 -4.77 -8.53
C ARG A 52 -31.05 -4.04 -9.86
N VAL A 53 -31.57 -4.71 -10.88
CA VAL A 53 -31.78 -4.10 -12.21
C VAL A 53 -33.25 -3.76 -12.37
N GLY A 54 -33.58 -2.47 -12.36
CA GLY A 54 -34.96 -1.99 -12.45
C GLY A 54 -35.85 -2.52 -11.34
N ASP A 55 -37.07 -2.91 -11.68
CA ASP A 55 -38.05 -3.49 -10.75
C ASP A 55 -37.94 -5.01 -10.62
N ALA A 56 -36.80 -5.61 -10.98
CA ALA A 56 -36.61 -7.05 -10.84
C ALA A 56 -36.65 -7.50 -9.36
N ASP A 57 -37.28 -8.65 -9.11
CA ASP A 57 -37.35 -9.25 -7.77
C ASP A 57 -36.01 -9.83 -7.31
N HIS A 58 -35.08 -10.08 -8.23
CA HIS A 58 -33.80 -10.70 -7.95
C HIS A 58 -32.69 -9.66 -7.73
N THR A 59 -31.82 -9.94 -6.76
CA THR A 59 -30.57 -9.21 -6.52
C THR A 59 -29.37 -10.08 -6.86
N PHE A 60 -28.22 -9.43 -7.11
CA PHE A 60 -26.93 -10.11 -7.24
C PHE A 60 -25.82 -9.26 -6.63
N ASN A 61 -24.74 -9.91 -6.21
CA ASN A 61 -23.57 -9.23 -5.67
C ASN A 61 -22.57 -8.88 -6.78
N ARG A 62 -21.89 -7.75 -6.62
CA ARG A 62 -20.77 -7.34 -7.46
C ARG A 62 -19.73 -6.59 -6.63
N LEU A 63 -18.49 -7.07 -6.66
CA LEU A 63 -17.35 -6.32 -6.15
C LEU A 63 -17.02 -5.12 -7.03
N THR A 64 -16.54 -4.04 -6.41
CA THR A 64 -15.88 -2.94 -7.12
C THR A 64 -14.57 -3.42 -7.75
N SER A 65 -14.13 -2.76 -8.83
CA SER A 65 -12.84 -3.08 -9.46
C SER A 65 -11.70 -2.74 -8.49
N PRO A 66 -10.81 -3.70 -8.16
CA PRO A 66 -9.69 -3.43 -7.27
C PRO A 66 -8.74 -2.37 -7.82
N THR A 67 -8.18 -1.54 -6.95
CA THR A 67 -7.04 -0.68 -7.29
C THR A 67 -5.77 -1.51 -7.45
N GLN A 68 -4.71 -0.94 -8.05
CA GLN A 68 -3.42 -1.65 -8.20
C GLN A 68 -2.86 -2.11 -6.84
N LEU A 69 -3.02 -1.28 -5.79
CA LEU A 69 -2.58 -1.62 -4.43
C LEU A 69 -3.38 -2.80 -3.87
N GLN A 70 -4.71 -2.81 -4.06
CA GLN A 70 -5.57 -3.90 -3.60
C GLN A 70 -5.28 -5.21 -4.33
N ALA A 71 -5.09 -5.17 -5.65
CA ALA A 71 -4.70 -6.34 -6.44
C ALA A 71 -3.37 -6.91 -5.92
N ARG A 72 -2.37 -6.06 -5.70
CA ARG A 72 -1.08 -6.47 -5.14
C ARG A 72 -1.22 -7.07 -3.75
N ALA A 73 -2.10 -6.53 -2.89
CA ALA A 73 -2.35 -7.10 -1.57
C ALA A 73 -2.89 -8.53 -1.66
N PHE A 74 -3.84 -8.79 -2.57
CA PHE A 74 -4.38 -10.13 -2.79
C PHE A 74 -3.34 -11.12 -3.33
N GLU A 75 -2.47 -10.69 -4.25
CA GLU A 75 -1.34 -11.50 -4.73
C GLU A 75 -0.40 -11.90 -3.58
N LEU A 76 -0.06 -10.97 -2.70
CA LEU A 76 0.83 -11.22 -1.55
C LEU A 76 0.20 -12.17 -0.53
N LEU A 77 -1.13 -12.17 -0.42
CA LEU A 77 -1.89 -13.05 0.46
C LEU A 77 -2.19 -14.42 -0.17
N ASP A 78 -1.88 -14.61 -1.45
CA ASP A 78 -2.28 -15.79 -2.24
C ASP A 78 -3.79 -16.05 -2.17
N MET A 79 -4.58 -14.97 -2.33
CA MET A 79 -6.03 -15.00 -2.20
C MET A 79 -6.71 -14.36 -3.41
N THR A 80 -7.80 -14.96 -3.87
CA THR A 80 -8.71 -14.32 -4.82
C THR A 80 -9.93 -13.78 -4.08
N PRO A 81 -10.27 -12.47 -4.20
CA PRO A 81 -11.47 -11.94 -3.60
C PRO A 81 -12.72 -12.63 -4.19
N ALA A 82 -13.59 -13.13 -3.31
CA ALA A 82 -14.80 -13.83 -3.71
C ALA A 82 -15.82 -12.85 -4.31
N ALA A 83 -16.34 -13.19 -5.51
CA ALA A 83 -17.31 -12.40 -6.26
C ALA A 83 -18.61 -12.10 -5.49
#